data_AF-A0A952XJZ9-F1
#
_entry.id   AF-A0A952XJZ9-F1
#
_cell.length_a   1.000
_cell.length_b   1.000
_cell.length_c   1.000
_cell.angle_alpha   90.00
_cell.angle_beta   90.00
_cell.angle_gamma   90.00
#
_symmetry.space_group_name_H-M   'P 1'
#
loop_
_entity.id
_entity.type
_entity.pdbx_description
1 polymer ?
#
loop_
_entity_poly.entity_id
_entity_poly.type
_entity_poly.pdbx_seq_one_letter_code
_entity_poly.pdbx_strand_id
1 'polypeptide(L)'
;MADDVGASLKGRVSSEEWQARVDLAALYRLVALHGWDDMIFTHISMRVPGPEHHFLINPYGMFFEEITASSLVKVDLDGSIVAPTPHYINPAGFTIHSAIHAAREDALCVIHLHTDAGVGVSAQKDGLLPVSQNALLVLPNLAYHDYEGVA
;
A
#
# COMPACT_ATOMS: atom_id res chain seq x y z
N MET A 1 21.92 7.49 -21.10
CA MET A 1 21.73 6.08 -20.69
C MET A 1 20.33 5.98 -20.10
N ALA A 2 19.32 5.88 -20.97
CA ALA A 2 17.90 6.08 -20.65
C ALA A 2 17.03 4.90 -21.11
N ASP A 3 17.58 3.68 -21.11
CA ASP A 3 17.00 2.58 -21.90
C ASP A 3 16.29 1.49 -21.06
N ASP A 4 16.15 1.64 -19.74
CA ASP A 4 15.56 0.58 -18.89
C ASP A 4 14.32 1.03 -18.08
N VAL A 5 13.84 2.27 -18.28
CA VAL A 5 12.58 2.76 -17.68
C VAL A 5 11.40 2.14 -18.42
N GLY A 6 11.06 0.90 -18.07
CA GLY A 6 9.95 0.15 -18.67
C GLY A 6 10.25 -1.32 -18.94
N ALA A 7 11.46 -1.82 -18.65
CA ALA A 7 11.74 -3.23 -18.79
C ALA A 7 10.98 -4.07 -17.76
N SER A 8 10.48 -5.22 -18.22
CA SER A 8 9.78 -6.16 -17.36
C SER A 8 10.72 -6.74 -16.29
N LEU A 9 10.27 -6.77 -15.03
CA LEU A 9 10.96 -7.50 -13.95
C LEU A 9 10.63 -9.00 -13.95
N LYS A 10 9.73 -9.47 -14.83
CA LYS A 10 9.38 -10.88 -14.93
C LYS A 10 10.60 -11.72 -15.31
N GLY A 11 10.91 -12.73 -14.49
CA GLY A 11 12.09 -13.58 -14.67
C GLY A 11 13.41 -12.93 -14.24
N ARG A 12 13.38 -11.69 -13.73
CA ARG A 12 14.53 -11.00 -13.11
C ARG A 12 14.47 -10.99 -11.57
N VAL A 13 13.31 -11.32 -11.00
CA VAL A 13 13.07 -11.52 -9.57
C VAL A 13 12.58 -12.95 -9.32
N SER A 14 12.47 -13.38 -8.06
CA SER A 14 11.92 -14.70 -7.73
C SER A 14 10.48 -14.85 -8.23
N SER A 15 10.03 -16.09 -8.41
CA SER A 15 8.63 -16.38 -8.77
C SER A 15 7.65 -15.81 -7.77
N GLU A 16 7.99 -15.89 -6.49
CA GLU A 16 7.18 -15.46 -5.36
C GLU A 16 7.10 -13.93 -5.31
N GLU A 17 8.22 -13.23 -5.49
CA GLU A 17 8.22 -11.77 -5.58
C GLU A 17 7.43 -11.29 -6.81
N TRP A 18 7.60 -11.95 -7.96
CA TRP A 18 6.86 -11.59 -9.16
C TRP A 18 5.35 -11.75 -8.97
N GLN A 19 4.90 -12.83 -8.32
CA GLN A 19 3.48 -13.02 -8.02
C GLN A 19 2.95 -11.94 -7.07
N ALA A 20 3.69 -11.61 -6.00
CA ALA A 20 3.31 -10.53 -5.09
C ALA A 20 3.20 -9.17 -5.82
N ARG A 21 4.10 -8.89 -6.77
CA ARG A 21 4.04 -7.69 -7.62
C ARG A 21 2.80 -7.66 -8.51
N VAL A 22 2.42 -8.79 -9.09
CA VAL A 22 1.20 -8.91 -9.92
C VAL A 22 -0.05 -8.69 -9.07
N ASP A 23 -0.14 -9.35 -7.91
CA ASP A 23 -1.30 -9.25 -7.03
C ASP A 23 -1.45 -7.84 -6.46
N LEU A 24 -0.35 -7.22 -6.01
CA LEU A 24 -0.38 -5.85 -5.52
C LEU A 24 -0.74 -4.87 -6.64
N ALA A 25 -0.18 -5.01 -7.85
CA ALA A 25 -0.57 -4.16 -8.98
C ALA A 25 -2.06 -4.31 -9.33
N ALA A 26 -2.60 -5.53 -9.30
CA ALA A 26 -4.03 -5.76 -9.49
C ALA A 26 -4.87 -5.07 -8.41
N LEU A 27 -4.44 -5.12 -7.14
CA LEU A 27 -5.11 -4.44 -6.04
C LEU A 27 -5.15 -2.92 -6.25
N TYR A 28 -4.04 -2.28 -6.66
CA TYR A 28 -4.02 -0.86 -7.01
C TYR A 28 -5.04 -0.53 -8.12
N ARG A 29 -5.10 -1.34 -9.18
CA ARG A 29 -6.06 -1.15 -10.28
C ARG A 29 -7.50 -1.34 -9.84
N LEU A 30 -7.78 -2.26 -8.92
CA LEU A 30 -9.11 -2.45 -8.35
C LEU A 30 -9.53 -1.27 -7.49
N VAL A 31 -8.62 -0.73 -6.67
CA VAL A 31 -8.88 0.48 -5.87
C VAL A 31 -9.22 1.66 -6.79
N ALA A 32 -8.46 1.88 -7.86
CA ALA A 32 -8.77 2.91 -8.86
C ALA A 32 -10.12 2.65 -9.57
N LEU A 33 -10.40 1.40 -9.98
CA LEU A 33 -11.67 1.02 -10.61
C LEU A 33 -12.88 1.34 -9.71
N HIS A 34 -12.72 1.21 -8.40
CA HIS A 34 -13.76 1.50 -7.41
C HIS A 34 -13.79 2.97 -6.96
N GLY A 35 -12.89 3.82 -7.47
CA GLY A 35 -12.79 5.24 -7.10
C GLY A 35 -12.42 5.44 -5.62
N TRP A 36 -11.55 4.57 -5.10
CA TRP A 36 -11.12 4.58 -3.70
C TRP A 36 -9.76 5.26 -3.48
N ASP A 37 -9.08 5.61 -4.56
CA ASP A 37 -7.84 6.37 -4.55
C ASP A 37 -8.10 7.87 -4.35
N ASP A 38 -7.06 8.58 -3.91
CA ASP A 38 -7.03 10.04 -3.85
C ASP A 38 -5.76 10.53 -4.57
N MET A 39 -5.94 10.77 -5.87
CA MET A 39 -4.88 11.18 -6.79
C MET A 39 -3.60 10.34 -6.62
N ILE A 40 -2.54 10.93 -6.03
CA ILE A 40 -1.22 10.31 -5.85
C ILE A 40 -0.84 10.11 -4.37
N PHE A 41 -1.77 10.34 -3.43
CA PHE A 41 -1.47 10.49 -2.00
C PHE A 41 -1.75 9.26 -1.14
N THR A 42 -2.45 8.26 -1.69
CA THR A 42 -2.70 6.99 -1.00
C THR A 42 -1.64 5.96 -1.32
N HIS A 43 -1.55 4.91 -0.51
CA HIS A 43 -0.48 3.92 -0.62
C HIS A 43 -0.86 2.56 -0.01
N ILE A 44 -0.38 1.50 -0.64
CA ILE A 44 -0.62 0.10 -0.28
C ILE A 44 0.74 -0.59 -0.24
N SER A 45 0.98 -1.43 0.77
CA SER A 45 2.21 -2.21 0.79
C SER A 45 1.94 -3.69 0.96
N MET A 46 2.83 -4.50 0.39
CA MET A 46 2.78 -5.96 0.51
C MET A 46 4.16 -6.51 0.85
N ARG A 47 4.23 -7.39 1.84
CA ARG A 47 5.45 -8.11 2.20
C ARG A 47 5.87 -9.02 1.05
N VAL A 48 7.14 -8.94 0.66
CA VAL A 48 7.73 -9.86 -0.32
C VAL A 48 7.95 -11.21 0.37
N PRO A 49 7.44 -12.33 -0.18
CA PRO A 49 7.74 -13.64 0.39
C PRO A 49 9.23 -13.95 0.29
N GLY A 50 9.85 -14.28 1.42
CA GLY A 50 11.29 -14.53 1.49
C GLY A 50 11.83 -14.39 2.91
N PRO A 51 13.14 -14.64 3.09
CA PRO A 51 13.81 -14.48 4.39
C PRO A 51 14.00 -13.01 4.79
N GLU A 52 14.04 -12.08 3.83
CA GLU A 52 14.20 -10.67 4.13
C GLU A 52 12.88 -9.99 4.53
N HIS A 53 12.98 -8.95 5.35
CA HIS A 53 11.85 -8.07 5.67
C HIS A 53 11.75 -6.94 4.63
N HIS A 54 11.40 -7.34 3.40
CA HIS A 54 11.21 -6.42 2.28
C HIS A 54 9.73 -6.27 1.91
N PHE A 55 9.38 -5.09 1.39
CA PHE A 55 8.01 -4.70 1.06
C PHE A 55 7.95 -4.09 -0.33
N LEU A 56 6.82 -4.26 -1.00
CA LEU A 56 6.48 -3.59 -2.25
C LEU A 56 5.56 -2.41 -1.94
N ILE A 57 5.74 -1.29 -2.63
CA ILE A 57 4.88 -0.10 -2.53
C ILE A 57 4.82 0.64 -3.88
N ASN A 58 3.79 1.46 -4.10
CA ASN A 58 3.69 2.27 -5.31
C ASN A 58 4.82 3.29 -5.42
N PRO A 59 5.31 3.54 -6.64
CA PRO A 59 6.13 4.70 -6.93
C PRO A 59 5.33 5.99 -6.69
N TYR A 60 5.98 6.99 -6.10
CA TYR A 60 5.38 8.30 -5.87
C TYR A 60 5.21 9.06 -7.19
N GLY A 61 4.05 9.71 -7.34
CA GLY A 61 3.71 10.50 -8.53
C GLY A 61 2.97 9.76 -9.64
N MET A 62 2.65 8.47 -9.45
CA MET A 62 1.77 7.71 -10.37
C MET A 62 0.36 7.60 -9.80
N PHE A 63 -0.64 7.70 -10.68
CA PHE A 63 -2.01 7.32 -10.33
C PHE A 63 -2.12 5.81 -10.13
N PHE A 64 -3.08 5.36 -9.33
CA PHE A 64 -3.28 3.94 -9.05
C PHE A 64 -3.63 3.16 -10.33
N GLU A 65 -4.34 3.80 -11.27
CA GLU A 65 -4.64 3.24 -12.59
C GLU A 65 -3.41 3.09 -13.52
N GLU A 66 -2.24 3.61 -13.16
CA GLU A 66 -1.02 3.48 -13.94
C GLU A 66 -0.10 2.37 -13.42
N ILE A 67 -0.33 1.90 -12.18
CA ILE A 67 0.55 0.93 -11.49
C ILE A 67 0.66 -0.38 -12.26
N THR A 68 1.87 -0.90 -12.39
CA THR A 68 2.15 -2.23 -12.95
C THR A 68 3.02 -3.04 -12.01
N ALA A 69 3.09 -4.36 -12.20
CA ALA A 69 3.98 -5.23 -11.42
C ALA A 69 5.45 -4.77 -11.47
N SER A 70 5.88 -4.26 -12.62
CA SER A 70 7.26 -3.78 -12.83
C SER A 70 7.52 -2.38 -12.27
N SER A 71 6.50 -1.54 -12.10
CA SER A 71 6.68 -0.18 -11.57
C SER A 71 6.76 -0.12 -10.05
N LEU A 72 6.31 -1.17 -9.35
CA LEU A 72 6.36 -1.26 -7.88
C LEU A 72 7.82 -1.17 -7.37
N VAL A 73 7.99 -0.40 -6.30
CA VAL A 73 9.28 -0.20 -5.66
C VAL A 73 9.44 -1.19 -4.51
N LYS A 74 10.62 -1.82 -4.40
CA LYS A 74 10.95 -2.71 -3.28
C LYS A 74 11.79 -1.97 -2.25
N VAL A 75 11.35 -2.00 -1.00
CA VAL A 75 11.95 -1.29 0.13
C VAL A 75 12.21 -2.23 1.31
N ASP A 76 13.12 -1.88 2.19
CA ASP A 76 13.26 -2.50 3.52
C ASP A 76 12.32 -1.87 4.56
N LEU A 77 12.40 -2.32 5.80
CA LEU A 77 11.57 -1.84 6.91
C LEU A 77 11.82 -0.36 7.24
N ASP A 78 13.01 0.16 6.94
CA ASP A 78 13.35 1.57 7.14
C ASP A 78 12.90 2.46 5.96
N GLY A 79 12.30 1.86 4.92
CA GLY A 79 11.85 2.55 3.72
C GLY A 79 12.98 2.82 2.71
N SER A 80 14.16 2.23 2.89
CA SER A 80 15.26 2.34 1.93
C SER A 80 14.98 1.46 0.72
N ILE A 81 15.25 1.97 -0.48
CA ILE A 81 15.08 1.22 -1.72
C ILE A 81 16.17 0.14 -1.82
N VAL A 82 15.75 -1.13 -1.92
CA VAL A 82 16.65 -2.31 -1.91
C VAL A 82 16.77 -3.01 -3.28
N ALA A 83 16.16 -2.46 -4.32
CA ALA A 83 16.29 -2.97 -5.69
C ALA A 83 16.42 -1.83 -6.71
N PRO A 84 17.14 -2.02 -7.82
CA PRO A 84 17.22 -1.02 -8.88
C PRO A 84 15.84 -0.61 -9.38
N THR A 85 15.58 0.70 -9.43
CA THR A 85 14.33 1.27 -9.91
C THR A 85 14.59 2.72 -10.37
N PRO A 86 13.88 3.21 -11.39
CA PRO A 86 13.91 4.63 -11.76
C PRO A 86 12.95 5.48 -10.90
N HIS A 87 12.19 4.86 -10.01
CA HIS A 87 11.15 5.52 -9.23
C HIS A 87 11.60 5.83 -7.79
N TYR A 88 10.88 6.75 -7.14
CA TYR A 88 11.02 7.09 -5.72
C TYR A 88 9.74 6.71 -4.97
N ILE A 89 9.79 6.66 -3.64
CA ILE A 89 8.62 6.47 -2.78
C ILE A 89 8.29 7.78 -2.05
N ASN A 90 7.10 7.87 -1.46
CA ASN A 90 6.79 8.88 -0.45
C ASN A 90 7.24 8.38 0.93
N PRO A 91 8.30 8.92 1.54
CA PRO A 91 8.81 8.41 2.82
C PRO A 91 7.77 8.53 3.95
N ALA A 92 7.05 9.66 4.00
CA ALA A 92 5.96 9.88 4.94
C ALA A 92 4.87 8.80 4.82
N GLY A 93 4.50 8.46 3.58
CA GLY A 93 3.52 7.44 3.28
C GLY A 93 3.93 6.03 3.71
N PHE A 94 5.23 5.72 3.75
CA PHE A 94 5.69 4.41 4.20
C PHE A 94 5.78 4.28 5.74
N THR A 95 5.86 5.38 6.48
CA THR A 95 6.00 5.37 7.96
C THR A 95 4.91 4.56 8.67
N ILE A 96 3.66 4.68 8.22
CA ILE A 96 2.54 3.91 8.80
C ILE A 96 2.67 2.42 8.45
N HIS A 97 3.13 2.11 7.24
CA HIS A 97 3.27 0.74 6.75
C HIS A 97 4.40 0.02 7.48
N SER A 98 5.55 0.67 7.64
CA SER A 98 6.69 0.10 8.37
C SER A 98 6.34 -0.17 9.83
N ALA A 99 5.62 0.74 10.50
CA ALA A 99 5.18 0.53 11.88
C ALA A 99 4.28 -0.71 12.03
N ILE A 100 3.31 -0.89 11.13
CA ILE A 100 2.41 -2.06 11.16
C ILE A 100 3.19 -3.34 10.83
N HIS A 101 3.98 -3.35 9.77
CA HIS A 101 4.77 -4.53 9.36
C HIS A 101 5.81 -4.94 10.42
N ALA A 102 6.39 -3.99 11.13
CA ALA A 102 7.31 -4.26 12.24
C ALA A 102 6.58 -4.92 13.43
N ALA A 103 5.35 -4.47 13.72
CA ALA A 103 4.58 -4.95 14.87
C ALA A 103 3.78 -6.24 14.57
N ARG A 104 3.51 -6.54 13.30
CA ARG A 104 2.60 -7.62 12.87
C ARG A 104 3.17 -8.40 11.71
N GLU A 105 3.87 -9.50 12.02
CA GLU A 105 4.40 -10.42 11.00
C GLU A 105 3.30 -11.06 10.13
N ASP A 106 2.07 -11.17 10.66
CA ASP A 106 0.90 -11.69 9.96
C ASP A 106 0.21 -10.66 9.06
N ALA A 107 0.58 -9.38 9.14
CA ALA A 107 0.07 -8.32 8.27
C ALA A 107 0.78 -8.32 6.91
N LEU A 108 0.52 -9.31 6.06
CA LEU A 108 1.21 -9.44 4.77
C LEU A 108 0.90 -8.33 3.76
N CYS A 109 -0.23 -7.64 3.92
CA CYS A 109 -0.64 -6.51 3.07
C CYS A 109 -1.31 -5.46 3.94
N VAL A 110 -0.96 -4.19 3.74
CA VAL A 110 -1.52 -3.04 4.46
C VAL A 110 -2.03 -2.04 3.45
N ILE A 111 -3.28 -1.60 3.62
CA ILE A 111 -3.98 -0.69 2.70
C ILE A 111 -4.32 0.59 3.45
N HIS A 112 -3.94 1.74 2.91
CA HIS A 112 -4.33 3.05 3.43
C HIS A 112 -5.00 3.87 2.32
N LEU A 113 -6.22 4.33 2.58
CA LEU A 113 -7.08 5.01 1.61
C LEU A 113 -7.70 6.27 2.23
N HIS A 114 -8.04 7.23 1.38
CA HIS A 114 -8.70 8.49 1.74
C HIS A 114 -10.08 8.60 1.09
N THR A 115 -10.88 7.53 1.15
CA THR A 115 -12.23 7.55 0.54
C THR A 115 -13.14 8.56 1.26
N ASP A 116 -14.01 9.26 0.53
CA ASP A 116 -14.94 10.25 1.08
C ASP A 116 -15.74 9.71 2.27
N ALA A 117 -16.28 8.50 2.13
CA ALA A 117 -17.05 7.85 3.19
C ALA A 117 -16.17 7.44 4.39
N GLY A 118 -14.96 6.96 4.14
CA GLY A 118 -14.01 6.57 5.20
C GLY A 118 -13.58 7.77 6.04
N VAL A 119 -13.18 8.86 5.37
CA VAL A 119 -12.82 10.15 6.00
C VAL A 119 -14.03 10.75 6.73
N GLY A 120 -15.21 10.71 6.10
CA GLY A 120 -16.45 11.20 6.71
C GLY A 120 -16.84 10.48 8.00
N VAL A 121 -16.58 9.16 8.09
CA VAL A 121 -16.80 8.39 9.32
C VAL A 121 -15.69 8.63 10.35
N SER A 122 -14.42 8.68 9.94
CA SER A 122 -13.30 8.88 10.87
C SER A 122 -13.30 10.26 11.54
N ALA A 123 -13.92 11.26 10.91
CA ALA A 123 -14.08 12.61 11.48
C ALA A 123 -15.24 12.72 12.50
N GLN A 124 -16.04 11.67 12.71
CA GLN A 124 -17.16 11.68 13.66
C GLN A 124 -16.74 11.15 15.03
N LYS A 125 -17.25 11.78 16.10
CA LYS A 125 -16.94 11.41 17.49
C LYS A 125 -17.19 9.92 17.80
N ASP A 126 -18.29 9.37 17.29
CA ASP A 126 -18.69 7.98 17.55
C ASP A 126 -18.18 7.01 16.48
N GLY A 127 -17.48 7.51 15.46
CA GLY A 127 -16.90 6.71 14.37
C GLY A 127 -17.92 5.82 13.65
N LEU A 128 -17.60 4.54 13.49
CA LEU A 128 -18.44 3.58 12.78
C LEU A 128 -19.56 3.10 13.69
N LEU A 129 -20.82 3.38 13.31
CA LEU A 129 -21.99 2.97 14.11
C LEU A 129 -22.47 1.55 13.76
N PRO A 130 -23.04 0.79 14.72
CA PRO A 130 -23.61 -0.55 14.49
C PRO A 130 -24.99 -0.51 13.79
N VAL A 131 -25.09 0.19 12.66
CA VAL A 131 -26.36 0.47 11.96
C VAL A 131 -26.59 -0.41 10.71
N SER A 132 -25.64 -1.27 10.38
CA SER A 132 -25.75 -2.21 9.26
C SER A 132 -25.08 -3.54 9.57
N GLN A 133 -25.48 -4.59 8.85
CA GLN A 133 -24.83 -5.90 8.93
C GLN A 133 -23.33 -5.79 8.62
N ASN A 134 -22.93 -4.98 7.64
CA ASN A 134 -21.53 -4.79 7.27
C ASN A 134 -20.74 -4.13 8.41
N ALA A 135 -21.31 -3.11 9.06
CA ALA A 135 -20.66 -2.47 10.20
C ALA A 135 -20.43 -3.46 11.36
N LEU A 136 -21.44 -4.28 11.67
CA LEU A 136 -21.36 -5.29 12.73
C LEU A 136 -20.27 -6.35 12.49
N LEU A 137 -19.91 -6.64 11.24
CA LEU A 137 -18.84 -7.57 10.91
C LEU A 137 -17.44 -7.00 11.22
N VAL A 138 -17.25 -5.70 11.03
CA VAL A 138 -15.94 -5.04 11.15
C VAL A 138 -15.69 -4.53 12.56
N LEU A 139 -16.75 -4.07 13.26
CA LEU A 139 -16.66 -3.45 14.58
C LEU A 139 -15.80 -4.20 15.62
N PRO A 140 -15.88 -5.54 15.76
CA PRO A 140 -15.06 -6.27 16.74
C PRO A 140 -13.55 -6.19 16.49
N ASN A 141 -13.15 -5.83 15.27
CA ASN A 141 -11.75 -5.76 14.84
C ASN A 141 -11.32 -4.33 14.47
N LEU A 142 -12.13 -3.33 14.83
CA LEU A 142 -11.85 -1.92 14.54
C LEU A 142 -11.06 -1.28 15.68
N ALA A 143 -9.97 -0.59 15.32
CA ALA A 143 -9.19 0.25 16.22
C ALA A 143 -9.24 1.71 15.76
N TYR A 144 -8.99 2.63 16.69
CA TYR A 144 -8.93 4.07 16.45
C TYR A 144 -7.54 4.60 16.77
N HIS A 145 -7.10 5.58 15.99
CA HIS A 145 -5.88 6.36 16.21
C HIS A 145 -6.25 7.83 16.01
N ASP A 146 -5.91 8.68 16.97
CA ASP A 146 -6.21 10.10 16.90
C ASP A 146 -5.36 10.79 15.83
N TYR A 147 -5.84 11.88 15.24
CA TYR A 147 -5.09 12.59 14.22
C TYR A 147 -3.96 13.42 14.85
N GLU A 148 -2.71 13.16 14.44
CA GLU A 148 -1.50 13.82 14.97
C GLU A 148 -0.83 14.77 13.96
N GLY A 149 -1.46 15.01 12.81
CA GLY A 149 -0.90 15.80 11.72
C GLY A 149 -0.54 14.94 10.50
N VAL A 150 0.27 15.51 9.62
CA VAL A 150 0.79 14.80 8.43
C VAL A 150 1.97 13.93 8.88
N ALA A 151 1.98 12.67 8.45
CA ALA A 151 3.09 11.73 8.65
C ALA A 151 4.37 12.16 7.91
#